data_AF-A0A3S1I1W2-F1
#
_entry.id   AF-A0A3S1I1W2-F1
#
_cell.length_a   1.000
_cell.length_b   1.000
_cell.length_c   1.000
_cell.angle_alpha   90.00
_cell.angle_beta   90.00
_cell.angle_gamma   90.00
#
_symmetry.space_group_name_H-M   'P 1'
#
loop_
_entity.id
_entity.type
_entity.pdbx_description
1 polymer ?
#
loop_
_entity_poly.entity_id
_entity_poly.type
_entity_poly.pdbx_seq_one_letter_code
_entity_poly.pdbx_strand_id
1 'polypeptide(L)'
;DLLGYGAFFLTTALIFSLVTLGLNLQWGLTGLFNVGLAGFVAIGAYTSALLTTPDDAARLGGFGLPILVGWAGAMVVGGIAAALTGMATLRLKSDYLAITTFGVAVVVQLVALNAQKLTGGPFGIGFIPRPFGSLAETPLLFNLSNLGVVSVVT
;
A
#
# COMPACT_ATOMS: atom_id res chain seq x y z
N ASP A 1 28.02 -2.25 -3.32
CA ASP A 1 27.78 -3.37 -2.39
C ASP A 1 26.70 -4.33 -2.89
N LEU A 2 27.10 -5.52 -3.33
CA LEU A 2 26.19 -6.57 -3.81
C LEU A 2 25.17 -7.00 -2.74
N LEU A 3 25.57 -7.02 -1.48
CA LEU A 3 24.71 -7.38 -0.34
C LEU A 3 23.57 -6.37 -0.11
N GLY A 4 23.85 -5.07 -0.21
CA GLY A 4 22.82 -4.04 -0.08
C GLY A 4 21.78 -4.12 -1.19
N TYR A 5 22.23 -4.43 -2.42
CA TYR A 5 21.34 -4.65 -3.56
C TYR A 5 20.49 -5.92 -3.42
N GLY A 6 21.09 -7.00 -2.92
CA GLY A 6 20.35 -8.22 -2.58
C GLY A 6 19.27 -7.98 -1.51
N ALA A 7 19.60 -7.21 -0.47
CA ALA A 7 18.63 -6.84 0.57
C ALA A 7 17.47 -6.00 0.03
N PHE A 8 17.73 -5.05 -0.88
CA PHE A 8 16.69 -4.28 -1.55
C PHE A 8 15.73 -5.17 -2.34
N PHE A 9 16.28 -6.08 -3.16
CA PHE A 9 15.46 -7.01 -3.93
C PHE A 9 14.66 -7.98 -3.07
N LEU A 10 15.27 -8.47 -1.98
CA LEU A 10 14.58 -9.34 -1.06
C LEU A 10 13.44 -8.60 -0.34
N THR A 11 13.65 -7.32 0.01
CA THR A 11 12.61 -6.48 0.62
C THR A 11 11.40 -6.33 -0.32
N THR A 12 11.61 -6.01 -1.60
CA THR A 12 10.49 -5.92 -2.56
C THR A 12 9.82 -7.29 -2.80
N ALA A 13 10.61 -8.36 -2.84
CA ALA A 13 10.08 -9.72 -2.98
C ALA A 13 9.18 -10.11 -1.79
N LEU A 14 9.56 -9.77 -0.56
CA LEU A 14 8.74 -10.01 0.64
C LEU A 14 7.45 -9.18 0.65
N ILE A 15 7.51 -7.93 0.18
CA ILE A 15 6.29 -7.11 0.04
C ILE A 15 5.32 -7.75 -0.96
N PHE A 16 5.81 -8.21 -2.11
CA PHE A 16 4.97 -8.90 -3.10
C PHE A 16 4.54 -10.30 -2.66
N SER A 17 5.31 -10.99 -1.82
CA SER A 17 4.90 -12.29 -1.27
C SER A 17 3.68 -12.16 -0.36
N LEU A 18 3.59 -11.11 0.46
CA LEU A 18 2.39 -10.80 1.25
C LEU A 18 1.15 -10.60 0.38
N VAL A 19 1.29 -9.84 -0.71
CA VAL A 19 0.20 -9.63 -1.69
C VAL A 19 -0.23 -10.96 -2.31
N THR A 20 0.76 -11.78 -2.69
CA THR A 20 0.52 -13.10 -3.29
C THR A 20 -0.14 -14.08 -2.31
N LEU A 21 0.27 -14.06 -1.04
CA LEU A 21 -0.31 -14.86 0.03
C LEU A 21 -1.77 -14.45 0.27
N GLY A 22 -2.06 -13.15 0.31
CA GLY A 22 -3.43 -12.64 0.41
C GLY A 22 -4.32 -13.07 -0.77
N LEU A 23 -3.76 -13.12 -1.98
CA LEU A 23 -4.47 -13.64 -3.16
C LEU A 23 -4.65 -15.15 -3.11
N ASN A 24 -3.65 -15.90 -2.61
CA ASN A 24 -3.72 -17.35 -2.46
C ASN A 24 -4.80 -17.78 -1.45
N LEU A 25 -4.95 -17.03 -0.36
CA LEU A 25 -6.04 -17.27 0.60
C LEU A 25 -7.43 -17.14 -0.05
N GLN A 26 -7.60 -16.21 -0.98
CA GLN A 26 -8.88 -15.98 -1.65
C GLN A 26 -9.08 -16.97 -2.80
N TRP A 27 -8.19 -16.95 -3.78
CA TRP A 27 -8.38 -17.76 -4.98
C TRP A 27 -7.98 -19.22 -4.76
N GLY A 28 -6.86 -19.47 -4.08
CA GLY A 28 -6.34 -20.83 -3.85
C GLY A 28 -7.20 -21.65 -2.91
N LEU A 29 -7.64 -21.08 -1.78
CA LEU A 29 -8.42 -21.82 -0.77
C LEU A 29 -9.93 -21.76 -1.01
N THR A 30 -10.47 -20.60 -1.42
CA THR A 30 -11.94 -20.44 -1.56
C THR A 30 -12.44 -20.51 -3.00
N GLY A 31 -11.54 -20.50 -4.00
CA GLY A 31 -11.91 -20.48 -5.41
C GLY A 31 -12.48 -19.14 -5.90
N LEU A 32 -12.42 -18.10 -5.05
CA LEU A 32 -12.95 -16.76 -5.35
C LEU A 32 -11.85 -15.88 -5.93
N PHE A 33 -12.06 -15.44 -7.16
CA PHE A 33 -11.11 -14.58 -7.85
C PHE A 33 -11.32 -13.10 -7.46
N ASN A 34 -10.27 -12.46 -6.93
CA ASN A 34 -10.28 -11.04 -6.55
C ASN A 34 -9.24 -10.24 -7.36
N VAL A 35 -9.73 -9.30 -8.17
CA VAL A 35 -8.89 -8.42 -9.01
C VAL A 35 -8.62 -7.07 -8.34
N GLY A 36 -9.41 -6.73 -7.32
CA GLY A 36 -9.38 -5.45 -6.62
C GLY A 36 -8.20 -5.24 -5.68
N LEU A 37 -7.32 -6.24 -5.50
CA LEU A 37 -6.23 -6.21 -4.54
C LEU A 37 -5.29 -5.00 -4.72
N ALA A 38 -4.97 -4.64 -5.98
CA ALA A 38 -4.14 -3.47 -6.29
C ALA A 38 -4.77 -2.15 -5.82
N GLY A 39 -6.11 -2.05 -5.82
CA GLY A 39 -6.82 -0.89 -5.27
C GLY A 39 -6.63 -0.75 -3.76
N PHE A 40 -6.66 -1.85 -3.01
CA PHE A 40 -6.41 -1.82 -1.56
C PHE A 40 -4.96 -1.46 -1.24
N VAL A 41 -4.00 -1.97 -2.02
CA VAL A 41 -2.59 -1.57 -1.91
C VAL A 41 -2.44 -0.07 -2.16
N ALA A 42 -3.12 0.47 -3.19
CA ALA A 42 -3.11 1.90 -3.48
C ALA A 42 -3.70 2.73 -2.31
N ILE A 43 -4.84 2.33 -1.75
CA ILE A 43 -5.46 3.01 -0.60
C ILE A 43 -4.48 3.09 0.58
N GLY A 44 -3.82 1.98 0.93
CA GLY A 44 -2.84 1.94 2.00
C GLY A 44 -1.62 2.83 1.72
N ALA A 45 -1.06 2.75 0.51
CA ALA A 45 0.09 3.54 0.09
C ALA A 45 -0.21 5.05 0.12
N TYR A 46 -1.34 5.48 -0.46
CA TYR A 46 -1.76 6.87 -0.44
C TYR A 46 -2.05 7.35 0.98
N THR A 47 -2.72 6.55 1.81
CA THR A 47 -2.99 6.93 3.21
C THR A 47 -1.69 7.16 4.00
N SER A 48 -0.74 6.21 3.90
CA SER A 48 0.56 6.36 4.56
C SER A 48 1.31 7.59 4.04
N ALA A 49 1.27 7.84 2.73
CA ALA A 49 1.92 9.02 2.12
C ALA A 49 1.26 10.33 2.57
N LEU A 50 -0.07 10.42 2.65
CA LEU A 50 -0.76 11.63 3.10
C LEU A 50 -0.48 11.98 4.56
N LEU A 51 -0.34 10.98 5.42
CA LEU A 51 -0.08 11.20 6.85
C LEU A 51 1.38 11.56 7.14
N THR A 52 2.32 11.05 6.34
CA THR A 52 3.76 11.17 6.63
C THR A 52 4.46 12.26 5.83
N THR A 53 3.99 12.60 4.63
CA THR A 53 4.60 13.65 3.81
C THR A 53 4.51 15.02 4.53
N PRO A 54 5.52 15.90 4.38
CA PRO A 54 5.50 17.25 4.92
C PRO A 54 4.33 18.11 4.40
N ASP A 55 4.01 19.17 5.14
CA ASP A 55 2.98 20.14 4.75
C ASP A 55 3.32 20.78 3.39
N ASP A 56 2.42 20.61 2.43
CA ASP A 56 2.45 21.27 1.14
C ASP A 56 1.16 22.10 0.99
N ALA A 57 1.30 23.41 0.79
CA ALA A 57 0.18 24.35 0.68
C ALA A 57 -0.76 24.02 -0.49
N ALA A 58 -0.30 23.25 -1.49
CA ALA A 58 -1.11 22.83 -2.62
C ALA A 58 -1.95 21.56 -2.36
N ARG A 59 -1.77 20.88 -1.22
CA ARG A 59 -2.33 19.55 -0.98
C ARG A 59 -3.07 19.44 0.36
N LEU A 60 -4.21 18.76 0.34
CA LEU A 60 -4.91 18.32 1.55
C LEU A 60 -4.23 17.06 2.08
N GLY A 61 -3.33 17.23 3.05
CA GLY A 61 -2.61 16.13 3.66
C GLY A 61 -1.11 16.37 3.65
N GLY A 62 -0.55 16.52 4.84
CA GLY A 62 0.83 16.91 5.05
C GLY A 62 1.22 16.91 6.53
N PHE A 63 0.55 16.10 7.36
CA PHE A 63 0.60 16.22 8.81
C PHE A 63 1.98 15.99 9.43
N GLY A 64 2.98 15.61 8.62
CA GLY A 64 4.36 15.38 9.07
C GLY A 64 4.43 14.34 10.19
N LEU A 65 3.45 13.45 10.27
CA LEU A 65 3.33 12.52 11.37
C LEU A 65 4.43 11.46 11.27
N PRO A 66 4.85 10.87 12.41
CA PRO A 66 5.80 9.79 12.41
C PRO A 66 5.34 8.65 11.49
N ILE A 67 6.30 8.00 10.83
CA ILE A 67 6.04 6.91 9.86
C ILE A 67 5.15 5.81 10.45
N LEU A 68 5.32 5.51 11.74
CA LEU A 68 4.53 4.51 12.45
C LEU A 68 3.03 4.86 12.51
N VAL A 69 2.70 6.16 12.64
CA VAL A 69 1.32 6.65 12.59
C VAL A 69 0.79 6.56 11.17
N GLY A 70 1.63 6.80 10.16
CA GLY A 70 1.32 6.56 8.76
C GLY A 70 0.92 5.11 8.47
N TRP A 71 1.69 4.15 8.99
CA TRP A 71 1.40 2.72 8.85
C TRP A 71 0.14 2.31 9.60
N ALA A 72 -0.04 2.78 10.84
CA ALA A 72 -1.26 2.53 11.61
C ALA A 72 -2.50 3.10 10.90
N GLY A 73 -2.42 4.33 10.39
CA GLY A 73 -3.48 4.95 9.60
C GLY A 73 -3.78 4.18 8.31
N ALA A 74 -2.76 3.72 7.60
CA ALA A 74 -2.93 2.89 6.41
C ALA A 74 -3.64 1.56 6.72
N MET A 75 -3.32 0.90 7.85
CA MET A 75 -4.03 -0.30 8.29
C MET A 75 -5.50 -0.02 8.62
N VAL A 76 -5.79 1.07 9.31
CA VAL A 76 -7.18 1.45 9.67
C VAL A 76 -7.99 1.78 8.41
N VAL A 77 -7.48 2.66 7.54
CA VAL A 77 -8.20 3.07 6.32
C VAL A 77 -8.33 1.89 5.34
N GLY A 78 -7.28 1.09 5.18
CA GLY A 78 -7.32 -0.14 4.38
C GLY A 78 -8.34 -1.14 4.94
N GLY A 79 -8.38 -1.33 6.25
CA GLY A 79 -9.37 -2.17 6.93
C GLY A 79 -10.80 -1.69 6.74
N ILE A 80 -11.05 -0.38 6.83
CA ILE A 80 -12.37 0.22 6.57
C ILE A 80 -12.76 0.00 5.11
N ALA A 81 -11.87 0.26 4.15
CA ALA A 81 -12.15 0.03 2.74
C ALA A 81 -12.43 -1.45 2.43
N ALA A 82 -11.68 -2.36 3.05
CA ALA A 82 -11.89 -3.80 2.93
C ALA A 82 -13.22 -4.23 3.55
N ALA A 83 -13.60 -3.68 4.71
CA ALA A 83 -14.88 -3.96 5.36
C ALA A 83 -16.05 -3.46 4.52
N LEU A 84 -15.98 -2.22 4.00
CA LEU A 84 -17.01 -1.65 3.12
C LEU A 84 -17.18 -2.49 1.85
N THR A 85 -16.07 -2.85 1.21
CA THR A 85 -16.10 -3.68 0.01
C THR A 85 -16.60 -5.08 0.32
N GLY A 86 -16.14 -5.68 1.41
CA GLY A 86 -16.60 -7.00 1.88
C GLY A 86 -18.10 -7.01 2.13
N MET A 87 -18.65 -6.02 2.84
CA MET A 87 -20.09 -5.90 3.06
C MET A 87 -20.88 -5.86 1.76
N ALA A 88 -20.36 -5.16 0.73
CA ALA A 88 -21.01 -5.09 -0.57
C ALA A 88 -20.91 -6.41 -1.37
N THR A 89 -19.85 -7.21 -1.16
CA THR A 89 -19.55 -8.39 -1.96
C THR A 89 -19.92 -9.74 -1.32
N LEU A 90 -20.22 -9.79 -0.02
CA LEU A 90 -20.51 -11.01 0.75
C LEU A 90 -21.59 -11.93 0.15
N ARG A 91 -22.49 -11.39 -0.69
CA ARG A 91 -23.60 -12.15 -1.30
C ARG A 91 -23.36 -12.54 -2.77
N LEU A 92 -22.20 -12.20 -3.33
CA LEU A 92 -21.89 -12.42 -4.74
C LEU A 92 -21.33 -13.82 -5.00
N LYS A 93 -21.65 -14.39 -6.16
CA LYS A 93 -21.03 -15.62 -6.68
C LYS A 93 -19.69 -15.29 -7.36
N SER A 94 -18.85 -16.30 -7.56
CA SER A 94 -17.44 -16.15 -7.99
C SER A 94 -17.24 -15.16 -9.16
N ASP A 95 -17.99 -15.31 -10.26
CA ASP A 95 -17.82 -14.44 -11.44
C ASP A 95 -18.22 -12.98 -11.17
N TYR A 96 -19.27 -12.77 -10.38
CA TYR A 96 -19.73 -11.42 -10.02
C TYR A 96 -18.76 -10.76 -9.04
N LEU A 97 -18.16 -11.52 -8.12
CA LEU A 97 -17.16 -11.00 -7.19
C LEU A 97 -15.93 -10.47 -7.94
N ALA A 98 -15.46 -11.20 -8.96
CA ALA A 98 -14.34 -10.77 -9.79
C ALA A 98 -14.63 -9.43 -10.48
N ILE A 99 -15.81 -9.29 -11.10
CA ILE A 99 -16.22 -8.07 -11.80
C ILE A 99 -16.36 -6.90 -10.81
N THR A 100 -16.99 -7.12 -9.65
CA THR A 100 -17.18 -6.06 -8.66
C THR A 100 -15.85 -5.60 -8.07
N THR A 101 -14.94 -6.51 -7.75
CA THR A 101 -13.62 -6.15 -7.20
C THR A 101 -12.75 -5.41 -8.22
N PHE A 102 -12.82 -5.78 -9.51
CA PHE A 102 -12.21 -5.00 -10.59
C PHE A 102 -12.80 -3.57 -10.64
N GLY A 103 -14.12 -3.43 -10.57
CA GLY A 103 -14.80 -2.14 -10.51
C GLY A 103 -14.30 -1.27 -9.35
N VAL A 104 -14.14 -1.84 -8.16
CA VAL A 104 -13.59 -1.14 -6.99
C VAL A 104 -12.15 -0.67 -7.25
N ALA A 105 -11.28 -1.53 -7.81
CA ALA A 105 -9.92 -1.14 -8.17
C ALA A 105 -9.90 0.03 -9.18
N VAL A 106 -10.76 -0.01 -10.20
CA VAL A 106 -10.86 1.07 -11.20
C VAL A 106 -11.37 2.37 -10.57
N VAL A 107 -12.37 2.31 -9.67
CA VAL A 107 -12.85 3.49 -8.95
C VAL A 107 -11.72 4.10 -8.11
N VAL A 108 -10.98 3.28 -7.37
CA VAL A 108 -9.82 3.75 -6.59
C VAL A 108 -8.78 4.40 -7.49
N GLN A 109 -8.46 3.80 -8.64
CA GLN A 109 -7.53 4.37 -9.62
C GLN A 109 -8.04 5.71 -10.16
N LEU A 110 -9.31 5.81 -10.54
CA LEU A 110 -9.91 7.05 -11.04
C LEU A 110 -9.88 8.14 -9.98
N VAL A 111 -10.22 7.82 -8.73
CA VAL A 111 -10.11 8.76 -7.62
C VAL A 111 -8.65 9.20 -7.45
N ALA A 112 -7.69 8.27 -7.49
CA ALA A 112 -6.28 8.61 -7.38
C ALA A 112 -5.76 9.52 -8.50
N LEU A 113 -6.31 9.42 -9.72
CA LEU A 113 -5.91 10.27 -10.84
C LEU A 113 -6.62 11.64 -10.86
N ASN A 114 -7.87 11.69 -10.40
CA ASN A 114 -8.71 12.90 -10.48
C ASN A 114 -8.65 13.75 -9.20
N ALA A 115 -8.43 13.15 -8.03
CA ALA A 115 -8.34 13.86 -6.76
C ALA A 115 -6.95 14.51 -6.58
N GLN A 116 -6.57 15.38 -7.51
CA GLN A 116 -5.24 16.01 -7.55
C GLN A 116 -4.84 16.67 -6.23
N LYS A 117 -5.80 17.33 -5.56
CA LYS A 117 -5.59 17.97 -4.26
C LYS A 117 -5.23 17.00 -3.13
N LEU A 118 -5.49 15.70 -3.29
CA LEU A 118 -5.26 14.66 -2.29
C LEU A 118 -4.05 13.80 -2.68
N THR A 119 -4.05 13.28 -3.90
CA THR A 119 -3.10 12.26 -4.36
C THR A 119 -1.99 12.79 -5.27
N GLY A 120 -2.06 14.06 -5.71
CA GLY A 120 -1.18 14.59 -6.74
C GLY A 120 -1.55 14.15 -8.17
N GLY A 121 -2.66 13.42 -8.33
CA GLY A 121 -3.16 12.98 -9.63
C GLY A 121 -2.18 12.05 -10.36
N PRO A 122 -1.94 12.23 -11.67
CA PRO A 122 -1.02 11.38 -12.44
C PRO A 122 0.45 11.41 -11.95
N PHE A 123 0.87 12.47 -11.27
CA PHE A 123 2.25 12.61 -10.77
C PHE A 123 2.47 11.90 -9.42
N GLY A 124 1.39 11.55 -8.71
CA GLY A 124 1.47 10.94 -7.39
C GLY A 124 2.08 11.85 -6.31
N ILE A 125 2.56 11.23 -5.22
CA ILE A 125 3.10 11.94 -4.06
C ILE A 125 4.61 11.70 -3.99
N GLY A 126 5.38 12.78 -4.13
CA GLY A 126 6.82 12.77 -3.95
C GLY A 126 7.25 13.00 -2.50
N PHE A 127 8.56 12.89 -2.26
CA PHE A 127 9.19 13.27 -0.98
C PHE A 127 8.61 12.58 0.27
N ILE A 128 8.14 11.34 0.13
CA ILE A 128 7.68 10.54 1.27
C ILE A 128 8.88 10.23 2.18
N PRO A 129 8.83 10.59 3.48
CA PRO A 129 9.89 10.29 4.41
C PRO A 129 10.17 8.79 4.47
N ARG A 130 11.44 8.42 4.35
CA ARG A 130 11.87 7.03 4.41
C ARG A 130 12.13 6.62 5.86
N PRO A 131 11.69 5.42 6.30
CA PRO A 131 12.12 4.88 7.58
C PRO A 131 13.65 4.79 7.58
N PHE A 132 14.28 5.18 8.68
CA PHE A 132 15.74 5.24 8.81
C PHE A 132 16.46 6.19 7.85
N GLY A 133 15.82 7.32 7.48
CA GLY A 133 16.43 8.33 6.60
C GLY A 133 17.81 8.85 7.06
N SER A 134 18.10 8.85 8.36
CA SER A 134 19.42 9.18 8.92
C SER A 134 20.51 8.14 8.60
N LEU A 135 20.14 6.89 8.34
CA LEU A 135 21.07 5.83 7.91
C LEU A 135 21.26 5.79 6.38
N ALA A 136 20.62 6.69 5.63
CA ALA A 136 20.75 6.74 4.16
C ALA A 136 22.19 7.01 3.68
N GLU A 137 23.04 7.58 4.54
CA GLU A 137 24.47 7.78 4.27
C GLU A 137 25.25 6.45 4.16
N THR A 138 24.73 5.37 4.75
CA THR A 138 25.30 4.02 4.66
C THR A 138 24.31 3.07 3.98
N PRO A 139 24.40 2.89 2.64
CA PRO A 139 23.43 2.11 1.87
C PRO A 139 23.22 0.68 2.37
N LEU A 140 24.27 0.04 2.93
CA LEU A 140 24.17 -1.31 3.47
C LEU A 140 23.28 -1.38 4.71
N LEU A 141 23.51 -0.51 5.71
CA LEU A 141 22.75 -0.50 6.95
C LEU A 141 21.29 -0.11 6.71
N PHE A 142 21.04 0.85 5.80
CA PHE A 142 19.69 1.23 5.40
C PHE A 142 18.91 0.05 4.80
N ASN A 143 19.49 -0.65 3.82
CA ASN A 143 18.82 -1.78 3.17
C ASN A 143 18.60 -2.96 4.13
N LEU A 144 19.57 -3.25 5.01
CA LEU A 144 19.44 -4.31 6.01
C LEU A 144 18.40 -3.96 7.09
N SER A 145 18.30 -2.70 7.51
CA SER A 145 17.29 -2.27 8.49
C SER A 145 15.88 -2.40 7.93
N ASN A 146 15.67 -1.98 6.68
CA ASN A 146 14.38 -2.13 6.00
C ASN A 146 14.03 -3.60 5.80
N LEU A 147 14.98 -4.42 5.39
CA LEU A 147 14.79 -5.87 5.28
C LEU A 147 14.40 -6.47 6.64
N GLY A 148 15.08 -6.08 7.72
CA GLY A 148 14.77 -6.51 9.07
C GLY A 148 13.32 -6.19 9.46
N VAL A 149 12.87 -4.95 9.25
CA VAL A 149 11.48 -4.57 9.52
C VAL A 149 10.49 -5.37 8.67
N VAL A 150 10.71 -5.49 7.36
CA VAL A 150 9.79 -6.22 6.48
C VAL A 150 9.74 -7.71 6.82
N SER A 151 10.86 -8.30 7.21
CA SER A 151 10.94 -9.71 7.64
C SER A 151 10.25 -10.00 8.97
N VAL A 152 10.08 -8.99 9.84
CA VAL A 152 9.31 -9.14 11.09
C VAL A 152 7.80 -9.07 10.82
N VAL A 153 7.41 -8.33 9.77
CA VAL A 153 6.00 -8.14 9.41
C VAL A 153 5.47 -9.26 8.50
N THR A 154 6.34 -9.87 7.70
CA THR A 154 6.01 -10.93 6.73
C THR A 154 6.16 -12.31 7.36
#